data_AF-A0A3D2C284-F1
#
_entry.id   AF-A0A3D2C284-F1
#
_cell.length_a   1.000
_cell.length_b   1.000
_cell.length_c   1.000
_cell.angle_alpha   90.00
_cell.angle_beta   90.00
_cell.angle_gamma   90.00
#
_symmetry.space_group_name_H-M   'P 1'
#
loop_
_entity.id
_entity.type
_entity.pdbx_description
1 polymer ?
#
loop_
_entity_poly.entity_id
_entity_poly.type
_entity_poly.pdbx_seq_one_letter_code
_entity_poly.pdbx_strand_id
1 'polypeptide(L)'
;MQNLVDTPDGPAYADIVDINGDGKQDLVVAAFGTFTGFGVPKGTVKLHHWGSDLSDWSSETLIAESDNVAFPNQPKAVDMDGDGDLDITIPTGFFVCTFIGGRDCGGVMWLEQTDAGAFTRREILPNDNLLFYHHMEVVDFDGDGIDDVVTTGEEMAGFLGGVSRAETVWFKGRGGGDYDSEPLPISQGLGSFPQVLDVDGDGDLDVIGAEYFNEDAASYTWLERTADPSTSNPSGTFVRHVISDTHGPAIQFQIVPDLYGDGVMRALGSNHTNTAKRPPDAEESVLAVFTPGSDPRDAWSDTVMSDRIVSDSNLLVELAAPGIFDYGDIDGDGDLDILLAGDGDPRVFWYEQTTPGSFTQHVLLTGMRQTGGARIGDIDGDGCNDLVVTSYEDNVVYVYGR
;
A
#
# COMPACT_ATOMS: atom_id res chain seq x y z
N MET A 1 5.89 -21.51 9.77
CA MET A 1 4.64 -21.30 9.01
C MET A 1 3.43 -21.76 9.81
N GLN A 2 2.53 -20.83 10.14
CA GLN A 2 1.25 -21.10 10.77
C GLN A 2 0.14 -20.27 10.11
N ASN A 3 -1.09 -20.78 10.15
CA ASN A 3 -2.27 -20.02 9.73
C ASN A 3 -2.80 -19.25 10.93
N LEU A 4 -3.17 -17.99 10.73
CA LEU A 4 -3.88 -17.22 11.74
C LEU A 4 -5.28 -17.82 11.96
N VAL A 5 -5.58 -18.17 13.22
CA VAL A 5 -6.72 -19.03 13.58
C VAL A 5 -8.08 -18.34 13.38
N ASP A 6 -8.14 -17.01 13.46
CA ASP A 6 -9.38 -16.22 13.32
C ASP A 6 -9.37 -15.30 12.09
N THR A 7 -8.89 -15.84 10.96
CA THR A 7 -8.80 -15.10 9.69
C THR A 7 -10.19 -14.63 9.22
N PRO A 8 -10.39 -13.33 8.92
CA PRO A 8 -11.63 -12.82 8.33
C PRO A 8 -11.86 -13.33 6.90
N ASP A 9 -13.09 -13.24 6.39
CA ASP A 9 -13.38 -13.59 4.99
C ASP A 9 -12.74 -12.56 4.04
N GLY A 10 -11.95 -13.03 3.08
CA GLY A 10 -11.29 -12.21 2.10
C GLY A 10 -10.21 -11.28 2.68
N PRO A 11 -9.21 -11.77 3.43
CA PRO A 11 -8.14 -10.93 3.95
C PRO A 11 -7.36 -10.33 2.77
N ALA A 12 -7.27 -9.01 2.73
CA ALA A 12 -6.65 -8.28 1.64
C ALA A 12 -5.31 -7.71 2.08
N TYR A 13 -5.27 -6.99 3.19
CA TYR A 13 -4.07 -6.34 3.71
C TYR A 13 -3.82 -6.70 5.16
N ALA A 14 -2.56 -6.58 5.57
CA ALA A 14 -2.15 -6.68 6.96
C ALA A 14 -1.12 -5.58 7.29
N ASP A 15 -1.01 -5.27 8.58
CA ASP A 15 0.07 -4.47 9.15
C ASP A 15 0.62 -5.17 10.39
N ILE A 16 1.91 -4.99 10.68
CA ILE A 16 2.61 -5.55 11.84
C ILE A 16 2.95 -4.38 12.77
N VAL A 17 2.44 -4.38 14.00
CA VAL A 17 2.61 -3.24 14.92
C VAL A 17 2.45 -3.64 16.38
N ASP A 18 3.28 -3.09 17.26
CA ASP A 18 3.03 -3.06 18.71
C ASP A 18 2.00 -1.97 19.06
N ILE A 19 0.71 -2.26 18.85
CA ILE A 19 -0.38 -1.27 18.97
C ILE A 19 -0.64 -0.85 20.42
N ASN A 20 -0.25 -1.69 21.39
CA ASN A 20 -0.54 -1.51 22.81
C ASN A 20 0.71 -1.19 23.66
N GLY A 21 1.89 -1.14 23.04
CA GLY A 21 3.16 -0.78 23.66
C GLY A 21 3.69 -1.82 24.65
N ASP A 22 3.30 -3.09 24.55
CA ASP A 22 3.76 -4.15 25.45
C ASP A 22 5.09 -4.80 25.00
N GLY A 23 5.64 -4.35 23.86
CA GLY A 23 6.87 -4.83 23.26
C GLY A 23 6.69 -6.03 22.34
N LYS A 24 5.45 -6.41 22.04
CA LYS A 24 5.11 -7.49 21.09
C LYS A 24 4.42 -6.93 19.87
N GLN A 25 4.71 -7.51 18.71
CA GLN A 25 3.99 -7.13 17.51
C GLN A 25 2.62 -7.82 17.47
N ASP A 26 1.60 -7.04 17.16
CA ASP A 26 0.25 -7.45 16.84
C ASP A 26 0.01 -7.33 15.33
N LEU A 27 -1.09 -7.92 14.85
CA LEU A 27 -1.48 -7.84 13.44
C LEU A 27 -2.81 -7.12 13.27
N VAL A 28 -2.82 -6.07 12.46
CA VAL A 28 -4.06 -5.46 11.96
C VAL A 28 -4.37 -6.04 10.59
N VAL A 29 -5.49 -6.75 10.45
CA VAL A 29 -5.88 -7.39 9.19
C VAL A 29 -7.14 -6.72 8.64
N ALA A 30 -7.02 -6.12 7.46
CA ALA A 30 -8.14 -5.59 6.69
C ALA A 30 -8.60 -6.62 5.66
N ALA A 31 -9.89 -6.87 5.61
CA ALA A 31 -10.50 -7.86 4.76
C ALA A 31 -11.64 -7.26 3.95
N PHE A 32 -11.65 -7.57 2.66
CA PHE A 32 -12.66 -7.08 1.73
C PHE A 32 -14.02 -7.74 1.92
N GLY A 33 -14.09 -8.91 2.57
CA GLY A 33 -15.31 -9.69 2.67
C GLY A 33 -15.58 -10.52 1.41
N THR A 34 -16.68 -11.28 1.43
CA THR A 34 -17.00 -12.21 0.33
C THR A 34 -17.85 -11.52 -0.75
N PHE A 35 -17.45 -11.68 -2.03
CA PHE A 35 -18.32 -11.32 -3.15
C PHE A 35 -19.55 -12.23 -3.24
N THR A 36 -20.72 -11.70 -2.88
CA THR A 36 -22.01 -12.38 -3.08
C THR A 36 -22.83 -11.69 -4.18
N GLY A 37 -22.71 -12.18 -5.42
CA GLY A 37 -23.49 -11.66 -6.56
C GLY A 37 -22.98 -10.30 -7.05
N PHE A 38 -23.88 -9.33 -7.19
CA PHE A 38 -23.56 -7.99 -7.73
C PHE A 38 -23.42 -6.89 -6.65
N GLY A 39 -23.46 -7.26 -5.37
CA GLY A 39 -23.29 -6.31 -4.27
C GLY A 39 -21.82 -5.99 -4.03
N VAL A 40 -21.55 -4.76 -3.54
CA VAL A 40 -20.26 -4.37 -2.97
C VAL A 40 -20.12 -5.06 -1.60
N PRO A 41 -19.12 -5.94 -1.41
CA PRO A 41 -18.79 -6.50 -0.10
C PRO A 41 -18.57 -5.42 0.95
N LYS A 42 -19.04 -5.70 2.17
CA LYS A 42 -18.70 -4.91 3.35
C LYS A 42 -17.64 -5.69 4.11
N GLY A 43 -16.48 -5.07 4.23
CA GLY A 43 -15.31 -5.69 4.78
C GLY A 43 -15.26 -5.62 6.30
N THR A 44 -14.20 -6.19 6.85
CA THR A 44 -13.91 -6.15 8.28
C THR A 44 -12.47 -5.71 8.51
N VAL A 45 -12.21 -5.14 9.68
CA VAL A 45 -10.87 -4.90 10.20
C VAL A 45 -10.79 -5.59 11.54
N LYS A 46 -9.81 -6.48 11.69
CA LYS A 46 -9.55 -7.20 12.93
C LYS A 46 -8.16 -6.89 13.45
N LEU A 47 -8.05 -6.74 14.76
CA LEU A 47 -6.79 -6.66 15.47
C LEU A 47 -6.53 -8.01 16.14
N HIS A 48 -5.35 -8.58 15.90
CA HIS A 48 -4.93 -9.86 16.44
C HIS A 48 -3.74 -9.64 17.36
N HIS A 49 -3.94 -9.87 18.66
CA HIS A 49 -2.87 -9.73 19.63
C HIS A 49 -2.04 -10.99 19.75
N TRP A 50 -0.71 -10.81 19.74
CA TRP A 50 0.20 -11.93 19.88
C TRP A 50 0.29 -12.41 21.35
N GLY A 51 0.10 -13.71 21.54
CA GLY A 51 0.15 -14.36 22.84
C GLY A 51 1.57 -14.78 23.22
N SER A 52 1.76 -16.10 23.33
CA SER A 52 3.02 -16.69 23.78
C SER A 52 3.86 -17.35 22.67
N ASP A 53 3.23 -17.69 21.55
CA ASP A 53 3.88 -18.24 20.36
C ASP A 53 2.98 -18.01 19.12
N LEU A 54 3.49 -18.31 17.92
CA LEU A 54 2.76 -18.07 16.66
C LEU A 54 1.43 -18.83 16.51
N SER A 55 1.08 -19.73 17.43
CA SER A 55 -0.23 -20.42 17.48
C SER A 55 -1.24 -19.78 18.43
N ASP A 56 -0.78 -18.83 19.26
CA ASP A 56 -1.53 -18.22 20.34
C ASP A 56 -1.88 -16.78 19.99
N TRP A 57 -3.07 -16.59 19.42
CA TRP A 57 -3.60 -15.28 19.04
C TRP A 57 -4.94 -15.05 19.72
N SER A 58 -5.11 -13.85 20.28
CA SER A 58 -6.44 -13.33 20.61
C SER A 58 -6.85 -12.30 19.58
N SER A 59 -8.15 -12.03 19.41
CA SER A 59 -8.60 -11.18 18.31
C SER A 59 -9.82 -10.37 18.70
N GLU A 60 -9.86 -9.15 18.20
CA GLU A 60 -11.00 -8.26 18.30
C GLU A 60 -11.38 -7.69 16.93
N THR A 61 -12.67 -7.43 16.76
CA THR A 61 -13.20 -6.82 15.54
C THR A 61 -13.30 -5.31 15.75
N LEU A 62 -12.52 -4.55 15.00
CA LEU A 62 -12.51 -3.09 15.05
C LEU A 62 -13.54 -2.47 14.09
N ILE A 63 -13.67 -3.09 12.91
CA ILE A 63 -14.72 -2.80 11.93
C ILE A 63 -15.44 -4.11 11.60
N ALA A 64 -16.74 -4.15 11.85
CA ALA A 64 -17.61 -5.26 11.48
C ALA A 64 -18.33 -4.99 10.16
N GLU A 65 -18.84 -6.04 9.50
CA GLU A 65 -19.64 -5.88 8.28
C GLU A 65 -20.84 -4.93 8.47
N SER A 66 -21.41 -4.90 9.68
CA SER A 66 -22.53 -4.00 10.04
C SER A 66 -22.16 -2.52 10.01
N ASP A 67 -20.88 -2.18 10.07
CA ASP A 67 -20.38 -0.80 10.02
C ASP A 67 -20.31 -0.27 8.57
N ASN A 68 -20.68 -1.10 7.60
CA ASN A 68 -20.95 -0.74 6.22
C ASN A 68 -19.75 -0.15 5.46
N VAL A 69 -18.53 -0.52 5.85
CA VAL A 69 -17.29 -0.11 5.18
C VAL A 69 -17.05 -1.01 3.97
N ALA A 70 -17.05 -0.43 2.77
CA ALA A 70 -16.71 -1.15 1.54
C ALA A 70 -15.19 -1.23 1.37
N PHE A 71 -14.66 -2.44 1.19
CA PHE A 71 -13.25 -2.69 0.88
C PHE A 71 -12.27 -1.88 1.76
N PRO A 72 -12.17 -2.14 3.07
CA PRO A 72 -11.10 -1.55 3.87
C PRO A 72 -9.75 -1.97 3.27
N ASN A 73 -8.93 -1.00 2.89
CA ASN A 73 -7.62 -1.20 2.26
C ASN A 73 -6.50 -1.23 3.31
N GLN A 74 -5.26 -0.95 2.89
CA GLN A 74 -4.06 -1.13 3.69
C GLN A 74 -4.17 -0.36 5.01
N PRO A 75 -4.27 -1.07 6.16
CA PRO A 75 -4.13 -0.42 7.43
C PRO A 75 -2.67 -0.01 7.63
N LYS A 76 -2.48 1.11 8.31
CA LYS A 76 -1.18 1.56 8.82
C LYS A 76 -1.38 2.13 10.20
N ALA A 77 -0.59 1.68 11.15
CA ALA A 77 -0.59 2.22 12.49
C ALA A 77 0.29 3.46 12.62
N VAL A 78 -0.25 4.54 13.18
CA VAL A 78 0.41 5.84 13.33
C VAL A 78 -0.38 6.70 14.33
N ASP A 79 0.29 7.53 15.11
CA ASP A 79 -0.32 8.52 16.01
C ASP A 79 -0.94 9.65 15.17
N MET A 80 -2.28 9.65 14.99
CA MET A 80 -2.99 10.58 14.10
C MET A 80 -3.40 11.88 14.80
N ASP A 81 -3.46 11.90 16.13
CA ASP A 81 -3.94 13.04 16.90
C ASP A 81 -2.88 13.68 17.81
N GLY A 82 -1.71 13.07 17.91
CA GLY A 82 -0.54 13.53 18.64
C GLY A 82 -0.62 13.29 20.14
N ASP A 83 -1.46 12.36 20.59
CA ASP A 83 -1.61 12.03 22.01
C ASP A 83 -0.59 10.99 22.52
N GLY A 84 0.14 10.35 21.59
CA GLY A 84 1.24 9.43 21.85
C GLY A 84 0.85 7.96 21.90
N ASP A 85 -0.41 7.60 21.68
CA ASP A 85 -0.79 6.23 21.32
C ASP A 85 -0.84 6.04 19.79
N LEU A 86 -0.93 4.78 19.34
CA LEU A 86 -1.00 4.47 17.92
C LEU A 86 -2.44 4.28 17.49
N ASP A 87 -2.84 4.99 16.44
CA ASP A 87 -4.12 4.82 15.77
C ASP A 87 -3.99 3.91 14.56
N ILE A 88 -5.12 3.61 13.90
CA ILE A 88 -5.12 2.78 12.69
C ILE A 88 -5.82 3.52 11.55
N THR A 89 -5.07 3.86 10.50
CA THR A 89 -5.64 4.40 9.25
C THR A 89 -6.39 3.30 8.50
N ILE A 90 -7.54 3.63 7.90
CA ILE A 90 -8.38 2.71 7.12
C ILE A 90 -8.88 3.43 5.87
N PRO A 91 -8.07 3.55 4.80
CA PRO A 91 -8.56 3.99 3.50
C PRO A 91 -9.52 2.93 2.94
N THR A 92 -10.48 3.32 2.10
CA THR A 92 -11.55 2.41 1.65
C THR A 92 -11.84 2.50 0.16
N GLY A 93 -12.50 1.45 -0.34
CA GLY A 93 -13.06 1.38 -1.68
C GLY A 93 -12.25 0.51 -2.62
N PHE A 94 -12.81 0.21 -3.79
CA PHE A 94 -12.13 -0.59 -4.80
C PHE A 94 -12.71 -0.31 -6.18
N PHE A 95 -11.94 -0.60 -7.23
CA PHE A 95 -12.36 -0.31 -8.61
C PHE A 95 -13.71 -0.93 -8.97
N VAL A 96 -14.09 -2.08 -8.38
CA VAL A 96 -15.37 -2.75 -8.66
C VAL A 96 -16.56 -1.85 -8.29
N CYS A 97 -16.45 -1.09 -7.20
CA CYS A 97 -17.50 -0.17 -6.78
C CYS A 97 -17.74 0.96 -7.79
N THR A 98 -16.65 1.50 -8.36
CA THR A 98 -16.73 2.57 -9.36
C THR A 98 -17.19 2.01 -10.71
N PHE A 99 -16.73 0.80 -11.04
CA PHE A 99 -17.08 0.09 -12.26
C PHE A 99 -18.60 -0.14 -12.39
N ILE A 100 -19.28 -0.43 -11.29
CA ILE A 100 -20.74 -0.60 -11.22
C ILE A 100 -21.51 0.71 -10.92
N GLY A 101 -20.81 1.83 -10.70
CA GLY A 101 -21.38 3.16 -10.50
C GLY A 101 -21.98 3.43 -9.12
N GLY A 102 -21.50 2.75 -8.07
CA GLY A 102 -21.91 2.96 -6.67
C GLY A 102 -21.17 4.14 -6.02
N ARG A 103 -21.84 4.87 -5.12
CA ARG A 103 -21.20 5.92 -4.31
C ARG A 103 -20.71 5.44 -2.95
N ASP A 104 -21.27 4.35 -2.39
CA ASP A 104 -20.80 3.70 -1.15
C ASP A 104 -19.46 2.96 -1.30
N CYS A 105 -18.41 3.66 -1.75
CA CYS A 105 -17.13 3.09 -2.16
C CYS A 105 -15.96 3.60 -1.32
N GLY A 106 -15.51 4.83 -1.58
CA GLY A 106 -14.27 5.32 -1.04
C GLY A 106 -14.43 6.35 0.05
N GLY A 107 -13.51 6.28 0.99
CA GLY A 107 -13.42 7.09 2.18
C GLY A 107 -12.00 7.08 2.71
N VAL A 108 -11.72 8.08 3.54
CA VAL A 108 -10.45 8.29 4.24
C VAL A 108 -10.83 8.43 5.70
N MET A 109 -10.49 7.42 6.48
CA MET A 109 -10.95 7.28 7.85
C MET A 109 -9.88 6.59 8.68
N TRP A 110 -10.03 6.66 10.00
CA TRP A 110 -9.08 6.07 10.94
C TRP A 110 -9.81 5.65 12.22
N LEU A 111 -9.15 4.83 13.01
CA LEU A 111 -9.63 4.33 14.29
C LEU A 111 -8.76 4.95 15.37
N GLU A 112 -9.34 5.88 16.12
CA GLU A 112 -8.73 6.54 17.27
C GLU A 112 -8.62 5.52 18.41
N GLN A 113 -7.41 5.17 18.82
CA GLN A 113 -7.20 4.50 20.07
C GLN A 113 -7.50 5.50 21.20
N THR A 114 -8.12 5.01 22.26
CA THR A 114 -8.42 5.84 23.44
C THR A 114 -7.48 5.43 24.55
N ASP A 115 -7.29 6.31 25.54
CA ASP A 115 -6.59 6.02 26.82
C ASP A 115 -6.92 4.64 27.46
N ALA A 116 -8.11 4.11 27.18
CA ALA A 116 -8.57 2.82 27.70
C ALA A 116 -8.23 1.61 26.80
N GLY A 117 -7.51 1.81 25.70
CA GLY A 117 -7.20 0.82 24.66
C GLY A 117 -8.37 0.45 23.76
N ALA A 118 -9.47 1.22 23.78
CA ALA A 118 -10.63 0.99 22.91
C ALA A 118 -10.56 1.88 21.67
N PHE A 119 -11.08 1.39 20.54
CA PHE A 119 -11.05 2.13 19.27
C PHE A 119 -12.35 2.85 18.95
N THR A 120 -12.25 4.09 18.46
CA THR A 120 -13.37 4.91 17.98
C THR A 120 -13.16 5.30 16.51
N ARG A 121 -14.15 5.02 15.66
CA ARG A 121 -14.11 5.41 14.24
C ARG A 121 -14.18 6.92 14.08
N ARG A 122 -13.23 7.47 13.32
CA ARG A 122 -13.17 8.86 12.85
C ARG A 122 -13.14 8.89 11.32
N GLU A 123 -13.80 9.87 10.72
CA GLU A 123 -13.87 10.01 9.26
C GLU A 123 -13.38 11.40 8.85
N ILE A 124 -12.37 11.43 7.98
CA ILE A 124 -11.93 12.64 7.30
C ILE A 124 -12.82 12.83 6.06
N LEU A 125 -12.97 11.75 5.30
CA LEU A 125 -13.84 11.65 4.15
C LEU A 125 -14.74 10.41 4.32
N PRO A 126 -16.08 10.55 4.34
CA PRO A 126 -16.98 9.43 4.56
C PRO A 126 -16.92 8.41 3.41
N ASN A 127 -17.31 7.16 3.66
CA ASN A 127 -17.39 6.10 2.64
C ASN A 127 -18.64 6.27 1.73
N ASP A 128 -18.70 7.36 0.97
CA ASP A 128 -19.76 7.69 -0.01
C ASP A 128 -19.18 8.45 -1.25
N ASN A 129 -17.93 8.16 -1.62
CA ASN A 129 -17.24 8.82 -2.72
C ASN A 129 -16.95 7.89 -3.89
N LEU A 130 -16.87 8.48 -5.09
CA LEU A 130 -16.51 7.76 -6.33
C LEU A 130 -15.04 7.33 -6.34
N LEU A 131 -14.14 8.16 -5.85
CA LEU A 131 -12.72 7.81 -5.76
C LEU A 131 -12.53 6.78 -4.64
N PHE A 132 -11.79 5.71 -4.89
CA PHE A 132 -11.31 4.78 -3.86
C PHE A 132 -9.87 5.07 -3.47
N TYR A 133 -9.50 4.67 -2.25
CA TYR A 133 -8.20 4.97 -1.65
C TYR A 133 -7.58 3.69 -1.11
N HIS A 134 -6.29 3.49 -1.35
CA HIS A 134 -5.57 2.28 -0.95
C HIS A 134 -4.61 2.50 0.23
N HIS A 135 -4.04 3.69 0.36
CA HIS A 135 -3.01 4.02 1.34
C HIS A 135 -3.15 5.47 1.84
N MET A 136 -2.67 5.77 3.05
CA MET A 136 -2.63 7.11 3.64
C MET A 136 -1.21 7.38 4.15
N GLU A 137 -0.60 8.46 3.68
CA GLU A 137 0.62 9.01 4.28
C GLU A 137 0.24 10.08 5.30
N VAL A 138 0.75 9.92 6.52
CA VAL A 138 0.46 10.79 7.67
C VAL A 138 1.75 11.47 8.07
N VAL A 139 1.83 12.77 7.83
CA VAL A 139 3.07 13.55 7.97
C VAL A 139 2.76 15.05 7.98
N ASP A 140 3.52 15.84 8.73
CA ASP A 140 3.55 17.30 8.67
C ASP A 140 3.99 17.79 7.28
N PHE A 141 3.04 17.87 6.35
CA PHE A 141 3.31 18.07 4.92
C PHE A 141 3.64 19.52 4.61
N ASP A 142 3.16 20.49 5.40
CA ASP A 142 3.48 21.91 5.22
C ASP A 142 4.36 22.54 6.32
N GLY A 143 4.88 21.74 7.23
CA GLY A 143 5.87 22.14 8.23
C GLY A 143 5.27 23.02 9.34
N ASP A 144 3.96 22.92 9.59
CA ASP A 144 3.26 23.67 10.63
C ASP A 144 3.25 22.96 12.00
N GLY A 145 3.81 21.74 12.06
CA GLY A 145 3.92 20.90 13.25
C GLY A 145 2.68 20.06 13.55
N ILE A 146 1.75 19.97 12.60
CA ILE A 146 0.55 19.13 12.67
C ILE A 146 0.61 18.15 11.50
N ASP A 147 0.47 16.85 11.80
CA ASP A 147 0.43 15.87 10.73
C ASP A 147 -0.82 16.02 9.86
N ASP A 148 -0.58 15.91 8.56
CA ASP A 148 -1.57 15.97 7.49
C ASP A 148 -1.78 14.57 6.89
N VAL A 149 -2.82 14.40 6.08
CA VAL A 149 -3.01 13.17 5.28
C VAL A 149 -2.78 13.45 3.80
N VAL A 150 -1.84 12.75 3.18
CA VAL A 150 -1.65 12.71 1.73
C VAL A 150 -2.05 11.33 1.19
N THR A 151 -2.87 11.31 0.15
CA THR A 151 -3.35 10.05 -0.44
C THR A 151 -3.71 10.26 -1.91
N THR A 152 -3.87 9.18 -2.66
CA THR A 152 -4.35 9.22 -4.04
C THR A 152 -5.71 8.52 -4.13
N GLY A 153 -6.70 9.25 -4.64
CA GLY A 153 -8.01 8.71 -4.95
C GLY A 153 -8.06 8.26 -6.41
N GLU A 154 -8.54 7.05 -6.65
CA GLU A 154 -8.58 6.43 -7.98
C GLU A 154 -10.02 6.11 -8.42
N GLU A 155 -10.27 6.13 -9.72
CA GLU A 155 -11.55 5.74 -10.31
C GLU A 155 -11.28 4.98 -11.61
N MET A 156 -11.91 3.81 -11.75
CA MET A 156 -11.92 3.07 -13.00
C MET A 156 -13.16 3.43 -13.82
N ALA A 157 -12.96 3.66 -15.12
CA ALA A 157 -14.06 3.86 -16.07
C ALA A 157 -15.09 2.71 -15.98
N GLY A 158 -16.36 3.08 -15.81
CA GLY A 158 -17.44 2.13 -15.62
C GLY A 158 -17.90 1.41 -16.88
N PHE A 159 -18.74 0.38 -16.70
CA PHE A 159 -19.27 -0.44 -17.79
C PHE A 159 -20.05 0.37 -18.86
N LEU A 160 -20.66 1.48 -18.48
CA LEU A 160 -21.44 2.36 -19.37
C LEU A 160 -20.61 3.51 -19.97
N GLY A 161 -19.29 3.51 -19.76
CA GLY A 161 -18.36 4.56 -20.15
C GLY A 161 -17.89 5.40 -18.95
N GLY A 162 -16.97 6.32 -19.22
CA GLY A 162 -16.25 7.11 -18.22
C GLY A 162 -14.78 7.23 -18.59
N VAL A 163 -14.01 7.90 -17.74
CA VAL A 163 -12.54 7.96 -17.83
C VAL A 163 -11.96 7.39 -16.55
N SER A 164 -10.89 6.60 -16.68
CA SER A 164 -10.11 6.22 -15.51
C SER A 164 -9.25 7.42 -15.12
N ARG A 165 -9.21 7.74 -13.83
CA ARG A 165 -8.40 8.85 -13.30
C ARG A 165 -7.86 8.52 -11.92
N ALA A 166 -6.76 9.15 -11.57
CA ALA A 166 -6.24 9.25 -10.22
C ALA A 166 -5.99 10.72 -9.85
N GLU A 167 -6.22 11.06 -8.59
CA GLU A 167 -6.00 12.39 -8.05
C GLU A 167 -5.28 12.28 -6.71
N THR A 168 -4.06 12.82 -6.66
CA THR A 168 -3.31 12.98 -5.42
C THR A 168 -3.81 14.21 -4.69
N VAL A 169 -4.19 14.00 -3.44
CA VAL A 169 -4.86 14.98 -2.60
C VAL A 169 -4.22 15.08 -1.23
N TRP A 170 -4.39 16.24 -0.61
CA TRP A 170 -3.93 16.56 0.72
C TRP A 170 -5.09 17.01 1.61
N PHE A 171 -5.36 16.28 2.68
CA PHE A 171 -6.29 16.68 3.74
C PHE A 171 -5.50 17.35 4.85
N LYS A 172 -5.72 18.66 5.01
CA LYS A 172 -4.97 19.47 5.98
C LYS A 172 -5.38 19.14 7.42
N GLY A 173 -4.39 18.83 8.26
CA GLY A 173 -4.52 18.64 9.68
C GLY A 173 -4.85 19.95 10.40
N ARG A 174 -5.69 19.85 11.43
CA ARG A 174 -6.11 20.94 12.32
C ARG A 174 -5.67 20.72 13.77
N GLY A 175 -5.03 19.59 14.05
CA GLY A 175 -4.52 19.16 15.35
C GLY A 175 -5.57 18.39 16.16
N GLY A 176 -5.11 17.49 17.04
CA GLY A 176 -5.99 16.66 17.87
C GLY A 176 -6.92 15.76 17.05
N GLY A 177 -6.42 15.24 15.92
CA GLY A 177 -7.15 14.30 15.06
C GLY A 177 -8.23 14.94 14.17
N ASP A 178 -8.35 16.27 14.18
CA ASP A 178 -9.24 17.00 13.27
C ASP A 178 -8.53 17.29 11.93
N TYR A 179 -9.24 17.07 10.82
CA TYR A 179 -8.76 17.29 9.45
C TYR A 179 -9.81 18.04 8.63
N ASP A 180 -9.38 18.79 7.62
CA ASP A 180 -10.30 19.31 6.61
C ASP A 180 -10.94 18.16 5.83
N SER A 181 -12.27 18.21 5.65
CA SER A 181 -13.00 17.20 4.87
C SER A 181 -12.96 17.46 3.35
N GLU A 182 -12.65 18.69 2.94
CA GLU A 182 -12.44 19.06 1.55
C GLU A 182 -10.93 19.03 1.29
N PRO A 183 -10.43 18.11 0.44
CA PRO A 183 -9.01 18.03 0.17
C PRO A 183 -8.51 19.19 -0.70
N LEU A 184 -7.24 19.51 -0.51
CA LEU A 184 -6.47 20.34 -1.42
C LEU A 184 -5.90 19.47 -2.56
N PRO A 185 -6.10 19.83 -3.83
CA PRO A 185 -5.55 19.06 -4.94
C PRO A 185 -4.04 19.28 -5.06
N ILE A 186 -3.26 18.21 -5.16
CA ILE A 186 -1.82 18.26 -5.47
C ILE A 186 -1.62 18.12 -6.98
N SER A 187 -2.07 17.01 -7.55
CA SER A 187 -1.98 16.72 -8.99
C SER A 187 -3.00 15.68 -9.42
N GLN A 188 -3.34 15.67 -10.70
CA GLN A 188 -3.81 14.45 -11.36
C GLN A 188 -2.62 13.51 -11.56
N GLY A 189 -2.81 12.20 -11.38
CA GLY A 189 -1.70 11.25 -11.45
C GLY A 189 -1.46 10.49 -10.14
N LEU A 190 -0.29 9.84 -10.09
CA LEU A 190 0.05 8.80 -9.12
C LEU A 190 -0.98 7.66 -9.06
N GLY A 191 -0.97 6.91 -7.97
CA GLY A 191 -1.72 5.67 -7.82
C GLY A 191 -1.78 5.21 -6.37
N SER A 192 -2.09 3.93 -6.18
CA SER A 192 -2.60 3.34 -4.94
C SER A 192 -1.70 3.52 -3.70
N PHE A 193 -0.38 3.58 -3.87
CA PHE A 193 0.60 3.64 -2.77
C PHE A 193 1.58 4.81 -2.97
N PRO A 194 1.15 6.06 -2.75
CA PRO A 194 2.06 7.20 -2.75
C PRO A 194 3.00 7.13 -1.55
N GLN A 195 4.19 7.72 -1.69
CA GLN A 195 5.13 7.96 -0.60
C GLN A 195 5.46 9.45 -0.54
N VAL A 196 5.62 9.99 0.67
CA VAL A 196 5.94 11.41 0.89
C VAL A 196 7.33 11.54 1.52
N LEU A 197 8.23 12.24 0.81
CA LEU A 197 9.59 12.53 1.27
C LEU A 197 10.24 13.62 0.41
N ASP A 198 11.34 14.19 0.89
CA ASP A 198 12.21 15.10 0.14
C ASP A 198 13.07 14.30 -0.87
N VAL A 199 12.71 14.34 -2.16
CA VAL A 199 13.35 13.52 -3.20
C VAL A 199 14.64 14.17 -3.71
N ASP A 200 14.71 15.50 -3.73
CA ASP A 200 15.83 16.24 -4.32
C ASP A 200 16.76 16.94 -3.31
N GLY A 201 16.43 16.86 -2.02
CA GLY A 201 17.23 17.33 -0.91
C GLY A 201 17.09 18.84 -0.66
N ASP A 202 16.04 19.49 -1.14
CA ASP A 202 15.84 20.94 -0.98
C ASP A 202 15.13 21.32 0.33
N GLY A 203 14.63 20.32 1.07
CA GLY A 203 14.05 20.43 2.40
C GLY A 203 12.52 20.53 2.41
N ASP A 204 11.85 20.52 1.27
CA ASP A 204 10.41 20.37 1.20
C ASP A 204 9.97 18.92 0.92
N LEU A 205 8.70 18.61 1.21
CA LEU A 205 8.16 17.26 1.03
C LEU A 205 7.45 17.14 -0.33
N ASP A 206 7.91 16.15 -1.09
CA ASP A 206 7.37 15.74 -2.38
C ASP A 206 6.41 14.56 -2.26
N VAL A 207 5.81 14.17 -3.40
CA VAL A 207 5.03 12.93 -3.48
C VAL A 207 5.50 12.08 -4.65
N ILE A 208 5.83 10.82 -4.40
CA ILE A 208 6.31 9.86 -5.40
C ILE A 208 5.41 8.64 -5.43
N GLY A 209 5.28 8.00 -6.60
CA GLY A 209 4.47 6.80 -6.71
C GLY A 209 4.36 6.23 -8.12
N ALA A 210 3.64 5.12 -8.20
CA ALA A 210 3.29 4.46 -9.45
C ALA A 210 2.03 5.07 -10.07
N GLU A 211 1.83 4.90 -11.37
CA GLU A 211 0.63 5.34 -12.08
C GLU A 211 -0.10 4.16 -12.75
N TYR A 212 -1.39 4.02 -12.43
CA TYR A 212 -2.24 2.96 -13.00
C TYR A 212 -3.47 3.50 -13.73
N PHE A 213 -4.35 4.19 -13.01
CA PHE A 213 -5.64 4.65 -13.53
C PHE A 213 -5.55 6.07 -14.13
N ASN A 214 -4.69 6.34 -15.10
CA ASN A 214 -4.64 7.66 -15.79
C ASN A 214 -4.54 7.53 -17.31
N GLU A 215 -5.16 8.46 -18.06
CA GLU A 215 -5.11 8.46 -19.55
C GLU A 215 -3.69 8.70 -20.08
N ASP A 216 -2.94 9.58 -19.41
CA ASP A 216 -1.53 9.91 -19.71
C ASP A 216 -0.57 9.29 -18.68
N ALA A 217 -0.94 8.13 -18.11
CA ALA A 217 -0.12 7.42 -17.14
C ALA A 217 1.28 7.12 -17.71
N ALA A 218 2.31 7.50 -16.96
CA ALA A 218 3.62 6.87 -17.08
C ALA A 218 3.60 5.52 -16.33
N SER A 219 4.76 5.01 -15.93
CA SER A 219 4.84 3.92 -14.95
C SER A 219 5.07 4.48 -13.56
N TYR A 220 6.06 5.37 -13.43
CA TYR A 220 6.54 5.89 -12.16
C TYR A 220 6.83 7.37 -12.27
N THR A 221 6.36 8.15 -11.30
CA THR A 221 6.48 9.61 -11.32
C THR A 221 6.69 10.15 -9.91
N TRP A 222 7.27 11.34 -9.84
CA TRP A 222 7.25 12.14 -8.62
C TRP A 222 6.79 13.56 -8.91
N LEU A 223 6.23 14.18 -7.88
CA LEU A 223 5.65 15.51 -7.87
C LEU A 223 6.54 16.38 -6.99
N GLU A 224 7.43 17.15 -7.62
CA GLU A 224 8.34 18.09 -6.94
C GLU A 224 7.53 19.27 -6.40
N ARG A 225 7.60 19.55 -5.10
CA ARG A 225 7.12 20.82 -4.60
C ARG A 225 8.13 21.91 -4.99
N THR A 226 7.61 22.98 -5.59
CA THR A 226 8.43 24.11 -6.07
C THR A 226 8.03 25.44 -5.45
N ALA A 227 6.93 25.44 -4.70
CA ALA A 227 6.50 26.57 -3.88
C ALA A 227 5.58 26.09 -2.76
N ASP A 228 5.88 26.56 -1.54
CA ASP A 228 5.08 26.25 -0.36
C ASP A 228 3.62 26.71 -0.45
N PRO A 229 2.73 26.05 0.32
CA PRO A 229 1.38 26.51 0.59
C PRO A 229 1.29 27.99 0.97
N SER A 230 0.29 28.68 0.42
CA SER A 230 0.02 30.08 0.73
C SER A 230 -1.47 30.39 0.69
N THR A 231 -1.88 31.55 1.21
CA THR A 231 -3.30 31.95 1.19
C THR A 231 -3.90 32.05 -0.21
N SER A 232 -3.08 32.36 -1.23
CA SER A 232 -3.52 32.42 -2.64
C SER A 232 -3.37 31.09 -3.38
N ASN A 233 -2.57 30.18 -2.86
CA ASN A 233 -2.36 28.85 -3.40
C ASN A 233 -2.22 27.84 -2.26
N PRO A 234 -3.34 27.38 -1.67
CA PRO A 234 -3.31 26.60 -0.43
C PRO A 234 -2.62 25.25 -0.56
N SER A 235 -2.57 24.65 -1.75
CA SER A 235 -1.87 23.39 -1.99
C SER A 235 -0.36 23.55 -2.19
N GLY A 236 0.13 24.76 -2.45
CA GLY A 236 1.48 24.94 -3.01
C GLY A 236 1.53 24.62 -4.50
N THR A 237 2.72 24.65 -5.10
CA THR A 237 2.92 24.36 -6.54
C THR A 237 3.77 23.12 -6.72
N PHE A 238 3.24 22.17 -7.49
CA PHE A 238 3.92 20.93 -7.83
C PHE A 238 4.30 20.86 -9.31
N VAL A 239 5.46 20.26 -9.60
CA VAL A 239 5.92 19.94 -10.94
C VAL A 239 6.07 18.43 -11.06
N ARG A 240 5.38 17.84 -12.04
CA ARG A 240 5.45 16.40 -12.29
C ARG A 240 6.70 16.03 -13.10
N HIS A 241 7.48 15.08 -12.61
CA HIS A 241 8.61 14.46 -13.28
C HIS A 241 8.34 12.99 -13.56
N VAL A 242 8.64 12.55 -14.78
CA VAL A 242 8.52 11.14 -15.16
C VAL A 242 9.83 10.42 -14.86
N ILE A 243 9.78 9.47 -13.94
CA ILE A 243 10.91 8.62 -13.60
C ILE A 243 11.11 7.57 -14.70
N SER A 244 10.01 6.91 -15.10
CA SER A 244 9.97 5.95 -16.19
C SER A 244 8.56 5.78 -16.74
N ASP A 245 8.45 5.57 -18.04
CA ASP A 245 7.24 5.24 -18.80
C ASP A 245 7.37 3.90 -19.56
N THR A 246 8.39 3.10 -19.23
CA THR A 246 8.77 1.93 -20.03
C THR A 246 8.16 0.61 -19.54
N HIS A 247 7.55 0.60 -18.36
CA HIS A 247 7.09 -0.63 -17.69
C HIS A 247 5.56 -0.81 -17.70
N GLY A 248 4.83 0.07 -18.40
CA GLY A 248 3.36 0.05 -18.45
C GLY A 248 2.70 0.49 -17.14
N PRO A 249 1.39 0.23 -16.96
CA PRO A 249 0.67 0.52 -15.72
C PRO A 249 1.34 -0.14 -14.52
N ALA A 250 1.48 0.61 -13.43
CA ALA A 250 2.20 0.15 -12.25
C ALA A 250 1.40 0.38 -10.96
N ILE A 251 1.69 -0.42 -9.93
CA ILE A 251 0.89 -0.43 -8.70
C ILE A 251 1.63 0.17 -7.51
N GLN A 252 2.92 -0.11 -7.34
CA GLN A 252 3.71 0.40 -6.22
C GLN A 252 5.08 0.89 -6.69
N PHE A 253 5.49 2.01 -6.12
CA PHE A 253 6.83 2.57 -6.29
C PHE A 253 7.24 3.28 -5.03
N GLN A 254 8.36 2.88 -4.44
CA GLN A 254 8.84 3.41 -3.17
C GLN A 254 10.34 3.59 -3.18
N ILE A 255 10.81 4.74 -2.70
CA ILE A 255 12.21 4.94 -2.34
C ILE A 255 12.50 4.04 -1.15
N VAL A 256 13.51 3.19 -1.31
CA VAL A 256 14.04 2.29 -0.29
C VAL A 256 15.38 2.84 0.17
N PRO A 257 15.46 3.43 1.37
CA PRO A 257 16.70 3.99 1.88
C PRO A 257 17.80 2.94 1.93
N ASP A 258 18.92 3.26 1.30
CA ASP A 258 20.14 2.44 1.31
C ASP A 258 19.94 0.96 0.93
N LEU A 259 19.10 0.70 -0.08
CA LEU A 259 18.76 -0.66 -0.54
C LEU A 259 19.98 -1.60 -0.70
N TYR A 260 21.13 -1.07 -1.13
CA TYR A 260 22.36 -1.86 -1.36
C TYR A 260 23.43 -1.67 -0.27
N GLY A 261 23.17 -0.90 0.78
CA GLY A 261 24.15 -0.62 1.84
C GLY A 261 25.34 0.27 1.39
N ASP A 262 25.18 1.05 0.32
CA ASP A 262 26.22 1.90 -0.27
C ASP A 262 25.98 3.41 -0.14
N GLY A 263 24.90 3.80 0.56
CA GLY A 263 24.47 5.17 0.79
C GLY A 263 23.83 5.86 -0.42
N VAL A 264 23.55 5.14 -1.50
CA VAL A 264 22.90 5.69 -2.69
C VAL A 264 21.38 5.44 -2.63
N MET A 265 20.62 6.52 -2.80
CA MET A 265 19.16 6.47 -2.87
C MET A 265 18.72 5.65 -4.08
N ARG A 266 17.77 4.73 -3.84
CA ARG A 266 17.16 3.89 -4.87
C ARG A 266 15.69 3.71 -4.58
N ALA A 267 14.93 3.40 -5.62
CA ALA A 267 13.53 3.02 -5.49
C ALA A 267 13.29 1.61 -6.03
N LEU A 268 12.27 0.96 -5.50
CA LEU A 268 11.68 -0.25 -6.04
C LEU A 268 10.38 0.09 -6.76
N GLY A 269 10.17 -0.50 -7.92
CA GLY A 269 8.94 -0.39 -8.68
C GLY A 269 8.40 -1.74 -9.08
N SER A 270 7.12 -1.99 -8.81
CA SER A 270 6.36 -3.12 -9.34
C SER A 270 5.36 -2.62 -10.38
N ASN A 271 5.42 -3.17 -11.59
CA ASN A 271 4.36 -2.92 -12.55
C ASN A 271 3.15 -3.82 -12.24
N HIS A 272 2.02 -3.60 -12.88
CA HIS A 272 0.80 -4.38 -12.62
C HIS A 272 0.13 -4.70 -13.94
N THR A 273 0.77 -5.58 -14.71
CA THR A 273 0.36 -5.92 -16.08
C THR A 273 -0.14 -7.36 -16.16
N ASN A 274 -1.07 -7.62 -17.09
CA ASN A 274 -1.71 -8.93 -17.24
C ASN A 274 -1.06 -9.73 -18.39
N THR A 275 -0.62 -10.95 -18.06
CA THR A 275 0.27 -11.77 -18.91
C THR A 275 -0.35 -13.09 -19.37
N ALA A 276 -1.64 -13.34 -19.07
CA ALA A 276 -2.23 -14.68 -19.24
C ALA A 276 -2.60 -15.07 -20.68
N LYS A 277 -2.94 -14.12 -21.56
CA LYS A 277 -3.52 -14.41 -22.91
C LYS A 277 -2.80 -13.75 -24.08
N ARG A 278 -1.68 -13.06 -23.85
CA ARG A 278 -0.78 -12.56 -24.90
C ARG A 278 0.49 -13.42 -24.85
N PRO A 279 1.15 -13.72 -25.98
CA PRO A 279 2.42 -14.46 -25.90
C PRO A 279 3.34 -13.68 -24.95
N PRO A 280 4.08 -14.36 -24.05
CA PRO A 280 4.88 -13.67 -23.05
C PRO A 280 5.92 -12.81 -23.77
N ASP A 281 5.67 -11.51 -23.83
CA ASP A 281 6.74 -10.57 -24.14
C ASP A 281 7.72 -10.61 -22.97
N ALA A 282 9.01 -10.43 -23.25
CA ALA A 282 10.08 -10.61 -22.27
C ALA A 282 10.09 -9.57 -21.14
N GLU A 283 9.14 -8.63 -21.14
CA GLU A 283 9.08 -7.42 -20.29
C GLU A 283 7.75 -7.32 -19.50
N GLU A 284 6.93 -8.39 -19.46
CA GLU A 284 5.65 -8.33 -18.74
C GLU A 284 5.81 -8.79 -17.27
N SER A 285 5.11 -8.11 -16.35
CA SER A 285 5.17 -8.35 -14.89
C SER A 285 6.57 -8.18 -14.28
N VAL A 286 6.94 -6.94 -14.00
CA VAL A 286 8.29 -6.49 -13.63
C VAL A 286 8.35 -6.06 -12.17
N LEU A 287 9.41 -6.49 -11.49
CA LEU A 287 10.00 -5.83 -10.32
C LEU A 287 11.37 -5.29 -10.72
N ALA A 288 11.60 -3.99 -10.53
CA ALA A 288 12.84 -3.33 -10.91
C ALA A 288 13.35 -2.37 -9.83
N VAL A 289 14.67 -2.17 -9.80
CA VAL A 289 15.33 -1.13 -9.00
C VAL A 289 15.62 0.07 -9.89
N PHE A 290 15.31 1.27 -9.40
CA PHE A 290 15.54 2.53 -10.08
C PHE A 290 16.58 3.35 -9.31
N THR A 291 17.54 3.90 -10.03
CA THR A 291 18.62 4.73 -9.48
C THR A 291 18.60 6.10 -10.17
N PRO A 292 18.47 7.21 -9.41
CA PRO A 292 18.51 8.55 -9.98
C PRO A 292 19.90 8.88 -10.54
N GLY A 293 19.93 9.79 -11.51
CA GLY A 293 21.15 10.42 -11.97
C GLY A 293 21.68 11.48 -10.98
N SER A 294 22.47 12.43 -11.49
CA SER A 294 22.91 13.58 -10.68
C SER A 294 21.79 14.58 -10.38
N ASP A 295 20.75 14.59 -11.20
CA ASP A 295 19.53 15.38 -11.00
C ASP A 295 18.34 14.40 -10.94
N PRO A 296 17.63 14.29 -9.81
CA PRO A 296 16.51 13.36 -9.68
C PRO A 296 15.28 13.77 -10.50
N ARG A 297 15.28 14.98 -11.08
CA ARG A 297 14.24 15.46 -12.02
C ARG A 297 14.36 14.81 -13.41
N ASP A 298 15.53 14.28 -13.76
CA ASP A 298 15.72 13.50 -14.98
C ASP A 298 15.13 12.09 -14.82
N ALA A 299 14.92 11.36 -15.93
CA ALA A 299 14.52 9.95 -15.89
C ALA A 299 15.58 9.08 -15.19
N TRP A 300 15.15 8.08 -14.42
CA TRP A 300 16.06 7.23 -13.65
C TRP A 300 16.46 6.00 -14.46
N SER A 301 17.68 5.51 -14.23
CA SER A 301 18.09 4.22 -14.80
C SER A 301 17.53 3.08 -13.98
N ASP A 302 17.05 2.03 -14.63
CA ASP A 302 16.46 0.87 -13.96
C ASP A 302 17.20 -0.44 -14.25
N THR A 303 17.01 -1.42 -13.36
CA THR A 303 17.46 -2.80 -13.52
C THR A 303 16.32 -3.72 -13.11
N VAL A 304 15.79 -4.46 -14.08
CA VAL A 304 14.78 -5.50 -13.85
C VAL A 304 15.41 -6.68 -13.11
N MET A 305 14.81 -7.06 -11.98
CA MET A 305 15.27 -8.16 -11.13
C MET A 305 14.39 -9.40 -11.25
N SER A 306 13.12 -9.21 -11.58
CA SER A 306 12.15 -10.29 -11.74
C SER A 306 12.46 -11.18 -12.96
N ASP A 307 12.32 -12.48 -12.77
CA ASP A 307 12.23 -13.49 -13.82
C ASP A 307 10.88 -14.21 -13.72
N ARG A 308 10.05 -14.06 -14.76
CA ARG A 308 8.80 -14.82 -14.97
C ARG A 308 7.78 -14.77 -13.81
N ILE A 309 7.28 -13.57 -13.54
CA ILE A 309 6.02 -13.38 -12.82
C ILE A 309 4.88 -13.50 -13.85
N VAL A 310 3.90 -14.36 -13.60
CA VAL A 310 2.87 -14.69 -14.61
C VAL A 310 1.49 -14.80 -13.97
N SER A 311 0.54 -14.06 -14.52
CA SER A 311 -0.86 -14.13 -14.14
C SER A 311 -1.48 -15.50 -14.43
N ASP A 312 -2.29 -16.03 -13.52
CA ASP A 312 -3.00 -17.29 -13.71
C ASP A 312 -4.06 -17.17 -14.82
N SER A 313 -3.76 -17.79 -15.96
CA SER A 313 -4.62 -17.81 -17.14
C SER A 313 -5.94 -18.59 -16.98
N ASN A 314 -6.14 -19.29 -15.86
CA ASN A 314 -7.33 -20.11 -15.63
C ASN A 314 -8.48 -19.35 -14.94
N LEU A 315 -8.28 -18.08 -14.56
CA LEU A 315 -9.30 -17.27 -13.89
C LEU A 315 -10.37 -16.77 -14.87
N LEU A 316 -11.61 -16.64 -14.36
CA LEU A 316 -12.75 -16.11 -15.13
C LEU A 316 -12.57 -14.63 -15.49
N VAL A 317 -11.89 -13.88 -14.62
CA VAL A 317 -11.44 -12.51 -14.82
C VAL A 317 -9.92 -12.54 -14.75
N GLU A 318 -9.25 -11.96 -15.74
CA GLU A 318 -7.79 -11.93 -15.75
C GLU A 318 -7.30 -10.87 -14.76
N LEU A 319 -6.43 -11.29 -13.85
CA LEU A 319 -5.83 -10.43 -12.82
C LEU A 319 -4.39 -10.05 -13.21
N ALA A 320 -3.97 -8.84 -12.86
CA ALA A 320 -2.64 -8.33 -13.19
C ALA A 320 -1.58 -8.73 -12.14
N ALA A 321 -0.31 -8.73 -12.55
CA ALA A 321 0.83 -9.10 -11.71
C ALA A 321 2.09 -8.31 -12.10
N PRO A 322 3.11 -8.25 -11.21
CA PRO A 322 3.01 -8.50 -9.77
C PRO A 322 2.08 -7.52 -9.07
N GLY A 323 1.85 -7.69 -7.76
CA GLY A 323 1.12 -6.74 -6.93
C GLY A 323 2.09 -5.88 -6.13
N ILE A 324 1.88 -5.87 -4.82
CA ILE A 324 2.67 -5.07 -3.88
C ILE A 324 3.86 -5.84 -3.32
N PHE A 325 4.84 -5.10 -2.82
CA PHE A 325 6.02 -5.58 -2.13
C PHE A 325 6.19 -4.94 -0.76
N ASP A 326 7.03 -5.57 0.04
CA ASP A 326 7.67 -5.03 1.24
C ASP A 326 9.16 -5.38 1.23
N TYR A 327 9.96 -4.71 2.05
CA TYR A 327 11.41 -4.93 2.12
C TYR A 327 11.95 -5.00 3.56
N GLY A 328 13.00 -5.78 3.78
CA GLY A 328 13.58 -6.03 5.10
C GLY A 328 14.57 -7.19 5.07
N ASP A 329 15.35 -7.36 6.13
CA ASP A 329 16.35 -8.45 6.26
C ASP A 329 15.65 -9.79 6.57
N ILE A 330 15.29 -10.58 5.55
CA ILE A 330 14.45 -11.78 5.72
C ILE A 330 15.26 -12.97 6.25
N ASP A 331 16.54 -13.09 5.89
CA ASP A 331 17.37 -14.23 6.31
C ASP A 331 18.35 -13.94 7.47
N GLY A 332 18.42 -12.68 7.91
CA GLY A 332 19.17 -12.22 9.07
C GLY A 332 20.65 -11.98 8.80
N ASP A 333 21.03 -11.73 7.53
CA ASP A 333 22.42 -11.50 7.15
C ASP A 333 22.84 -10.02 7.13
N GLY A 334 21.87 -9.12 7.32
CA GLY A 334 22.05 -7.69 7.51
C GLY A 334 21.90 -6.83 6.26
N ASP A 335 21.50 -7.40 5.12
CA ASP A 335 21.06 -6.62 3.97
C ASP A 335 19.54 -6.65 3.74
N LEU A 336 19.06 -5.79 2.84
CA LEU A 336 17.63 -5.64 2.58
C LEU A 336 17.20 -6.58 1.46
N ASP A 337 16.29 -7.49 1.79
CA ASP A 337 15.57 -8.34 0.85
C ASP A 337 14.23 -7.74 0.46
N ILE A 338 13.56 -8.38 -0.51
CA ILE A 338 12.25 -7.97 -1.00
C ILE A 338 11.28 -9.15 -0.97
N LEU A 339 10.12 -8.94 -0.35
CA LEU A 339 8.98 -9.85 -0.41
C LEU A 339 7.97 -9.29 -1.41
N LEU A 340 7.64 -10.05 -2.46
CA LEU A 340 6.71 -9.63 -3.50
C LEU A 340 5.54 -10.60 -3.59
N ALA A 341 4.33 -10.06 -3.58
CA ALA A 341 3.10 -10.82 -3.77
C ALA A 341 2.10 -10.04 -4.63
N GLY A 342 1.03 -10.67 -5.06
CA GLY A 342 0.04 -9.94 -5.86
C GLY A 342 -1.12 -10.75 -6.36
N ASP A 343 -1.90 -10.08 -7.22
CA ASP A 343 -3.23 -10.55 -7.60
C ASP A 343 -3.20 -11.70 -8.60
N GLY A 344 -2.47 -11.51 -9.70
CA GLY A 344 -2.48 -12.43 -10.81
C GLY A 344 -1.64 -13.69 -10.62
N ASP A 345 -0.46 -13.58 -9.99
CA ASP A 345 0.42 -14.72 -9.78
C ASP A 345 0.18 -15.29 -8.37
N PRO A 346 -0.29 -16.54 -8.21
CA PRO A 346 -0.59 -17.11 -6.90
C PRO A 346 0.68 -17.52 -6.13
N ARG A 347 1.85 -17.01 -6.51
CA ARG A 347 3.12 -17.25 -5.86
C ARG A 347 3.53 -16.00 -5.09
N VAL A 348 4.18 -16.24 -3.97
CA VAL A 348 4.90 -15.21 -3.22
C VAL A 348 6.37 -15.41 -3.48
N PHE A 349 7.06 -14.33 -3.84
CA PHE A 349 8.47 -14.35 -4.16
C PHE A 349 9.27 -13.67 -3.06
N TRP A 350 10.44 -14.25 -2.76
CA TRP A 350 11.47 -13.63 -1.96
C TRP A 350 12.67 -13.35 -2.86
N TYR A 351 13.11 -12.11 -2.92
CA TYR A 351 14.32 -11.70 -3.62
C TYR A 351 15.42 -11.50 -2.57
N GLU A 352 16.29 -12.49 -2.45
CA GLU A 352 17.45 -12.49 -1.55
C GLU A 352 18.56 -11.63 -2.15
N GLN A 353 18.98 -10.57 -1.46
CA GLN A 353 20.14 -9.81 -1.86
C GLN A 353 21.42 -10.58 -1.50
N THR A 354 21.96 -11.33 -2.45
CA THR A 354 23.15 -12.17 -2.18
C THR A 354 24.46 -11.38 -2.07
N THR A 355 24.48 -10.18 -2.65
CA THR A 355 25.52 -9.14 -2.54
C THR A 355 24.89 -7.80 -2.95
N PRO A 356 25.43 -6.64 -2.55
CA PRO A 356 24.93 -5.32 -2.93
C PRO A 356 24.54 -5.21 -4.41
N GLY A 357 23.23 -5.06 -4.67
CA GLY A 357 22.65 -4.93 -6.01
C GLY A 357 22.49 -6.20 -6.83
N SER A 358 22.67 -7.38 -6.25
CA SER A 358 22.47 -8.68 -6.92
C SER A 358 21.47 -9.53 -6.16
N PHE A 359 20.29 -9.72 -6.75
CA PHE A 359 19.19 -10.47 -6.14
C PHE A 359 19.04 -11.87 -6.74
N THR A 360 18.78 -12.85 -5.87
CA THR A 360 18.33 -14.19 -6.26
C THR A 360 16.84 -14.31 -5.98
N GLN A 361 16.05 -14.60 -7.02
CA GLN A 361 14.61 -14.81 -6.88
C GLN A 361 14.29 -16.24 -6.42
N HIS A 362 13.55 -16.35 -5.33
CA HIS A 362 12.99 -17.58 -4.79
C HIS A 362 11.46 -17.57 -4.87
N VAL A 363 10.86 -18.75 -5.06
CA VAL A 363 9.42 -18.93 -4.83
C VAL A 363 9.26 -19.38 -3.38
N LEU A 364 8.76 -18.48 -2.54
CA LEU A 364 8.56 -18.73 -1.12
C LEU A 364 7.28 -19.53 -0.88
N LEU A 365 6.15 -19.08 -1.44
CA LEU A 365 4.85 -19.73 -1.31
C LEU A 365 4.18 -19.92 -2.68
N THR A 366 3.25 -20.86 -2.73
CA THR A 366 2.41 -21.15 -3.91
C THR A 366 0.97 -21.34 -3.50
N GLY A 367 0.03 -20.99 -4.38
CA GLY A 367 -1.40 -21.10 -4.09
C GLY A 367 -1.91 -20.00 -3.16
N MET A 368 -1.23 -18.85 -3.16
CA MET A 368 -1.59 -17.63 -2.45
C MET A 368 -2.36 -16.73 -3.41
N ARG A 369 -3.65 -16.99 -3.63
CA ARG A 369 -4.41 -16.22 -4.63
C ARG A 369 -4.81 -14.86 -4.08
N GLN A 370 -4.66 -13.84 -4.92
CA GLN A 370 -5.05 -12.46 -4.59
C GLN A 370 -4.45 -11.98 -3.26
N THR A 371 -3.12 -12.02 -3.18
CA THR A 371 -2.39 -11.49 -2.03
C THR A 371 -2.24 -9.99 -2.17
N GLY A 372 -2.98 -9.24 -1.36
CA GLY A 372 -2.82 -7.79 -1.24
C GLY A 372 -1.90 -7.37 -0.09
N GLY A 373 -1.49 -8.27 0.80
CA GLY A 373 -0.74 -7.96 2.02
C GLY A 373 0.45 -8.90 2.15
N ALA A 374 1.63 -8.39 1.87
CA ALA A 374 2.91 -8.99 2.19
C ALA A 374 3.66 -8.04 3.13
N ARG A 375 4.05 -8.52 4.32
CA ARG A 375 4.76 -7.72 5.33
C ARG A 375 5.94 -8.48 5.90
N ILE A 376 6.97 -7.73 6.27
CA ILE A 376 8.18 -8.21 6.91
C ILE A 376 8.31 -7.53 8.28
N GLY A 377 8.58 -8.29 9.33
CA GLY A 377 8.86 -7.73 10.66
C GLY A 377 9.05 -8.81 11.73
N ASP A 378 9.87 -8.52 12.74
CA ASP A 378 10.12 -9.41 13.89
C ASP A 378 8.89 -9.48 14.81
N ILE A 379 8.01 -10.46 14.57
CA ILE A 379 6.73 -10.59 15.27
C ILE A 379 6.94 -11.24 16.62
N ASP A 380 7.77 -12.28 16.68
CA ASP A 380 7.99 -13.06 17.90
C ASP A 380 9.12 -12.53 18.81
N GLY A 381 9.80 -11.46 18.39
CA GLY A 381 10.80 -10.75 19.16
C GLY A 381 12.12 -11.51 19.31
N ASP A 382 12.39 -12.48 18.43
CA ASP A 382 13.62 -13.26 18.45
C ASP A 382 14.81 -12.57 17.75
N GLY A 383 14.55 -11.44 17.10
CA GLY A 383 15.53 -10.63 16.37
C GLY A 383 15.71 -11.03 14.90
N CYS A 384 14.91 -11.98 14.39
CA CYS A 384 14.79 -12.28 12.97
C CYS A 384 13.46 -11.75 12.45
N ASN A 385 13.41 -11.29 11.20
CA ASN A 385 12.14 -10.89 10.61
C ASN A 385 11.28 -12.12 10.28
N ASP A 386 10.01 -12.03 10.65
CA ASP A 386 8.93 -12.90 10.20
C ASP A 386 8.21 -12.29 9.00
N LEU A 387 7.35 -13.07 8.35
CA LEU A 387 6.57 -12.65 7.19
C LEU A 387 5.09 -12.86 7.43
N VAL A 388 4.28 -11.87 7.04
CA VAL A 388 2.82 -11.99 7.00
C VAL A 388 2.37 -11.94 5.54
N VAL A 389 1.55 -12.92 5.15
CA VAL A 389 1.03 -13.02 3.79
C VAL A 389 -0.47 -13.29 3.83
N THR A 390 -1.26 -12.40 3.21
CA THR A 390 -2.70 -12.58 3.04
C THR A 390 -3.03 -13.39 1.78
N SER A 391 -4.19 -14.02 1.75
CA SER A 391 -4.77 -14.56 0.51
C SER A 391 -6.28 -14.40 0.55
N TYR A 392 -6.77 -13.53 -0.32
CA TYR A 392 -8.18 -13.17 -0.39
C TYR A 392 -9.05 -14.38 -0.75
N GLU A 393 -8.74 -15.11 -1.82
CA GLU A 393 -9.62 -16.20 -2.28
C GLU A 393 -9.55 -17.44 -1.38
N ASP A 394 -8.39 -17.69 -0.76
CA ASP A 394 -8.20 -18.86 0.10
C ASP A 394 -8.64 -18.60 1.56
N ASN A 395 -9.00 -17.35 1.91
CA ASN A 395 -9.38 -16.92 3.26
C ASN A 395 -8.33 -17.28 4.32
N VAL A 396 -7.06 -16.97 4.03
CA VAL A 396 -5.94 -17.25 4.95
C VAL A 396 -5.05 -16.04 5.13
N VAL A 397 -4.62 -15.79 6.38
CA VAL A 397 -3.41 -15.03 6.69
C VAL A 397 -2.37 -16.02 7.20
N TYR A 398 -1.23 -16.08 6.53
CA TYR A 398 -0.07 -16.87 6.97
C TYR A 398 0.89 -15.98 7.73
N VAL A 399 1.39 -16.51 8.84
CA VAL A 399 2.55 -15.98 9.55
C VAL A 399 3.69 -16.98 9.41
N TYR A 400 4.80 -16.51 8.87
CA TYR A 400 6.00 -17.30 8.62
C TYR A 400 7.14 -16.77 9.47
N GLY A 401 7.47 -17.51 10.52
CA GLY A 401 8.74 -17.35 11.23
C GLY A 401 9.74 -18.45 10.95
N ARG A 402 10.99 -18.20 11.36
CA ARG A 402 12.18 -19.01 11.08
C ARG A 402 12.20 -20.37 11.76
#